data_AF-A0A556AY99-F1
#
_entry.id   AF-A0A556AY99-F1
#
_cell.length_a   1.000
_cell.length_b   1.000
_cell.length_c   1.000
_cell.angle_alpha   90.00
_cell.angle_beta   90.00
_cell.angle_gamma   90.00
#
_symmetry.space_group_name_H-M   'P 1'
#
loop_
_entity.id
_entity.type
_entity.pdbx_description
1 polymer ?
#
loop_
_entity_poly.entity_id
_entity_poly.type
_entity_poly.pdbx_seq_one_letter_code
_entity_poly.pdbx_strand_id
1 'polypeptide(L)'
;MIDGAMRLGMVDYAIDDPFDWQRALQRLLSRCASAAPRALAQTKHLARAADGMLAWRTQGLPEYLDDAARVFAAQMRRDAVEGVRAARKKRAPVWPE
;
A
#
# COMPACT_ATOMS: atom_id res chain seq x y z
N MET A 1 19.13 11.25 18.84
CA MET A 1 19.51 10.82 17.47
C MET A 1 18.32 10.37 16.64
N ILE A 2 17.36 9.62 17.20
CA ILE A 2 16.16 9.12 16.48
C ILE A 2 15.26 10.27 15.95
N ASP A 3 15.12 11.38 16.69
CA ASP A 3 14.35 12.55 16.24
C ASP A 3 14.86 13.17 14.93
N GLY A 4 16.18 13.12 14.69
CA GLY A 4 16.78 13.61 13.45
C GLY A 4 16.36 12.76 12.25
N ALA A 5 16.35 11.43 12.41
CA ALA A 5 15.97 10.50 11.34
C ALA A 5 14.48 10.60 10.97
N MET A 6 13.60 10.77 11.97
CA MET A 6 12.17 11.04 11.75
C MET A 6 11.95 12.32 10.96
N ARG A 7 12.61 13.42 11.36
CA ARG A 7 12.47 14.72 10.68
C ARG A 7 12.98 14.71 9.25
N LEU A 8 14.00 13.91 8.96
CA LEU A 8 14.54 13.74 7.61
C LEU A 8 13.74 12.72 6.77
N GLY A 9 12.70 12.10 7.32
CA GLY A 9 11.90 11.09 6.63
C GLY A 9 12.64 9.78 6.37
N MET A 10 13.71 9.50 7.12
CA MET A 10 14.45 8.24 7.00
C MET A 10 13.71 7.06 7.66
N VAL A 11 12.85 7.37 8.62
CA VAL A 11 12.00 6.41 9.32
C VAL A 11 10.59 6.98 9.45
N ASP A 12 9.59 6.10 9.36
CA ASP A 12 8.18 6.46 9.50
C ASP A 12 7.70 6.45 10.96
N TYR A 13 8.42 5.73 11.84
CA TYR A 13 8.06 5.56 13.25
C TYR A 13 9.30 5.59 14.16
N ALA A 14 9.16 6.25 15.31
CA ALA A 14 10.09 6.22 16.44
C ALA A 14 9.32 5.74 17.68
N ILE A 15 9.93 4.84 18.46
CA ILE A 15 9.32 4.29 19.68
C ILE A 15 10.28 4.49 20.82
N ASP A 16 9.81 5.22 21.84
CA ASP A 16 10.63 5.64 22.97
C ASP A 16 10.84 4.48 23.96
N ASP A 17 9.82 3.65 24.16
CA ASP A 17 9.87 2.48 25.04
C ASP A 17 10.07 1.19 24.23
N PRO A 18 11.20 0.47 24.41
CA PRO A 18 11.41 -0.85 23.82
C PRO A 18 10.29 -1.86 24.10
N PHE A 19 9.59 -1.76 25.23
CA PHE A 19 8.46 -2.63 25.56
C PHE A 19 7.24 -2.39 24.65
N ASP A 20 7.09 -1.18 24.10
CA ASP A 20 6.01 -0.85 23.15
C ASP A 20 6.32 -1.26 21.71
N TRP A 21 7.57 -1.61 21.41
CA TRP A 21 8.02 -1.95 20.06
C TRP A 21 7.20 -3.08 19.45
N GLN A 22 7.03 -4.18 20.19
CA GLN A 22 6.31 -5.35 19.70
C GLN A 22 4.84 -5.02 19.43
N ARG A 23 4.21 -4.20 20.27
CA ARG A 23 2.81 -3.77 20.09
C ARG A 23 2.65 -2.89 18.85
N ALA A 24 3.59 -2.00 18.58
CA ALA A 24 3.57 -1.17 17.39
C ALA A 24 3.80 -1.99 16.11
N LEU A 25 4.76 -2.93 16.14
CA LEU A 25 5.01 -3.84 15.02
C LEU A 25 3.77 -4.68 14.70
N GLN A 26 3.11 -5.24 15.71
CA GLN A 26 1.89 -6.02 15.51
C GLN A 26 0.75 -5.18 14.91
N ARG A 27 0.59 -3.92 15.35
CA ARG A 27 -0.37 -2.99 14.75
C ARG A 27 -0.07 -2.71 13.28
N LEU A 28 1.21 -2.53 12.93
CA LEU A 28 1.64 -2.30 11.55
C LEU A 28 1.37 -3.53 10.67
N LEU A 29 1.78 -4.71 11.14
CA LEU A 29 1.55 -5.97 10.42
C LEU A 29 0.06 -6.26 10.23
N SER A 30 -0.77 -5.98 11.24
CA SER A 30 -2.23 -6.11 11.14
C SER A 30 -2.82 -5.20 10.05
N ARG A 31 -2.35 -3.95 9.94
CA ARG A 31 -2.77 -3.04 8.87
C ARG A 31 -2.36 -3.58 7.50
N CYS A 32 -1.14 -4.10 7.36
CA CYS A 32 -0.68 -4.71 6.11
C CYS A 32 -1.51 -5.95 5.74
N ALA A 33 -1.77 -6.84 6.70
CA ALA A 33 -2.56 -8.06 6.50
C ALA A 33 -4.03 -7.77 6.18
N SER A 34 -4.56 -6.62 6.61
CA SER A 34 -5.93 -6.20 6.28
C SER A 34 -6.09 -5.77 4.81
N ALA A 35 -4.99 -5.45 4.12
CA ALA A 35 -5.01 -5.04 2.72
C ALA A 35 -4.97 -6.24 1.77
N ALA A 36 -5.64 -6.09 0.64
CA ALA A 36 -5.59 -7.05 -0.46
C ALA A 36 -4.16 -7.17 -1.01
N PRO A 37 -3.54 -8.37 -1.03
CA PRO A 37 -2.11 -8.52 -1.31
C PRO A 37 -1.75 -8.11 -2.74
N ARG A 38 -2.57 -8.44 -3.75
CA ARG A 38 -2.27 -8.07 -5.13
C ARG A 38 -2.53 -6.60 -5.37
N ALA A 39 -3.59 -6.05 -4.80
CA ALA A 39 -3.85 -4.61 -4.85
C ALA A 39 -2.71 -3.80 -4.20
N LEU A 40 -2.20 -4.25 -3.05
CA LEU A 40 -1.07 -3.63 -2.35
C LEU A 40 0.21 -3.71 -3.18
N ALA A 41 0.51 -4.86 -3.78
CA ALA A 41 1.66 -5.04 -4.66
C ALA A 41 1.61 -4.12 -5.88
N GLN A 42 0.45 -4.02 -6.54
CA GLN A 42 0.27 -3.15 -7.70
C GLN A 42 0.33 -1.67 -7.33
N THR A 43 -0.30 -1.27 -6.22
CA THR A 43 -0.20 0.11 -5.71
C THR A 43 1.24 0.45 -5.36
N LYS A 44 1.97 -0.48 -4.73
CA LYS A 44 3.39 -0.33 -4.47
C LYS A 44 4.17 -0.20 -5.77
N HIS A 45 3.88 -0.98 -6.80
CA HIS A 45 4.54 -0.86 -8.10
C HIS A 45 4.31 0.53 -8.70
N LEU A 46 3.07 1.03 -8.72
CA LEU A 46 2.74 2.38 -9.20
C LEU A 46 3.44 3.48 -8.37
N ALA A 47 3.53 3.31 -7.04
CA ALA A 47 4.10 4.30 -6.12
C ALA A 47 5.63 4.27 -5.98
N ARG A 48 6.27 3.08 -6.03
CA ARG A 48 7.72 2.91 -5.86
C ARG A 48 8.53 3.27 -7.08
N ALA A 49 7.87 3.62 -8.15
CA ALA A 49 8.50 3.68 -9.43
C ALA A 49 9.43 4.89 -9.49
N ALA A 50 10.70 4.64 -9.17
CA ALA A 50 11.80 5.30 -9.86
C ALA A 50 11.53 5.29 -11.38
N ASP A 51 10.86 4.24 -11.89
CA ASP A 51 10.37 4.11 -13.27
C ASP A 51 9.04 4.82 -13.59
N GLY A 52 8.24 5.25 -12.62
CA GLY A 52 6.90 5.82 -12.80
C GLY A 52 6.88 7.31 -12.53
N MET A 53 7.77 7.79 -11.67
CA MET A 53 8.27 9.15 -11.76
C MET A 53 9.11 9.35 -13.01
N LEU A 54 9.95 8.38 -13.42
CA LEU A 54 10.69 8.50 -14.69
C LEU A 54 9.73 8.42 -15.87
N ALA A 55 8.79 7.47 -15.94
CA ALA A 55 7.73 7.44 -16.95
C ALA A 55 6.85 8.70 -16.90
N TRP A 56 6.41 9.17 -15.73
CA TRP A 56 5.72 10.47 -15.66
C TRP A 56 6.59 11.61 -16.22
N ARG A 57 7.91 11.59 -15.98
CA ARG A 57 8.86 12.57 -16.52
C ARG A 57 9.23 12.35 -17.99
N THR A 58 9.14 11.15 -18.55
CA THR A 58 9.62 10.79 -19.90
C THR A 58 8.49 10.46 -20.90
N GLN A 59 7.47 9.73 -20.44
CA GLN A 59 6.23 9.33 -21.14
C GLN A 59 5.07 10.30 -20.86
N GLY A 60 5.12 11.02 -19.74
CA GLY A 60 4.12 12.03 -19.39
C GLY A 60 3.00 11.51 -18.49
N LEU A 61 2.30 12.44 -17.84
CA LEU A 61 1.22 12.13 -16.89
C LEU A 61 0.07 11.32 -17.52
N PRO A 62 -0.36 11.59 -18.78
CA PRO A 62 -1.48 10.87 -19.38
C PRO A 62 -1.22 9.36 -19.50
N GLU A 63 -0.04 8.98 -20.00
CA GLU A 63 0.33 7.57 -20.22
C GLU A 63 0.41 6.80 -18.90
N TYR A 64 0.97 7.42 -17.85
CA TYR A 64 0.97 6.86 -16.50
C TYR A 64 -0.45 6.63 -15.96
N LEU A 65 -1.37 7.58 -16.16
CA LEU A 65 -2.75 7.47 -15.69
C LEU A 65 -3.54 6.41 -16.48
N ASP A 66 -3.27 6.25 -17.77
CA ASP A 66 -3.85 5.17 -18.58
C ASP A 66 -3.43 3.79 -18.06
N ASP A 67 -2.15 3.61 -17.73
CA ASP A 67 -1.65 2.38 -17.14
C ASP A 67 -2.22 2.13 -15.74
N ALA A 68 -2.29 3.16 -14.90
CA ALA A 68 -2.95 3.07 -13.59
C ALA A 68 -4.43 2.66 -13.72
N ALA A 69 -5.15 3.18 -14.72
CA ALA A 69 -6.54 2.83 -15.00
C ALA A 69 -6.69 1.37 -15.45
N ARG A 70 -5.79 0.86 -16.29
CA ARG A 70 -5.75 -0.57 -16.68
C ARG A 70 -5.53 -1.47 -15.48
N VAL A 71 -4.58 -1.13 -14.60
CA VAL A 71 -4.29 -1.86 -13.36
C VAL A 71 -5.52 -1.86 -12.45
N PHE A 72 -6.17 -0.69 -12.28
CA PHE A 72 -7.41 -0.58 -11.51
C PHE A 72 -8.51 -1.49 -12.05
N ALA A 73 -8.79 -1.43 -13.35
CA ALA A 73 -9.82 -2.24 -14.00
C ALA A 73 -9.56 -3.75 -13.86
N ALA A 74 -8.29 -4.17 -13.95
CA ALA A 74 -7.90 -5.56 -13.72
C ALA A 74 -8.16 -6.00 -12.27
N GLN A 75 -7.85 -5.15 -11.29
CA GLN A 75 -8.08 -5.47 -9.87
C GLN A 75 -9.55 -5.48 -9.48
N MET A 76 -10.40 -4.71 -10.17
CA MET A 76 -11.86 -4.76 -10.00
C MET A 76 -12.46 -6.15 -10.26
N ARG A 77 -11.76 -6.99 -11.02
CA ARG A 77 -12.15 -8.38 -11.35
C ARG A 77 -11.42 -9.44 -10.51
N ARG A 78 -10.57 -9.03 -9.56
CA ARG A 78 -9.79 -9.90 -8.68
C ARG A 78 -10.11 -9.60 -7.21
N ASP A 79 -9.18 -9.01 -6.48
CA ASP A 79 -9.30 -8.78 -5.03
C ASP A 79 -10.51 -7.91 -4.69
N ALA A 80 -10.89 -6.98 -5.57
CA ALA A 80 -12.05 -6.12 -5.35
C ALA A 80 -13.37 -6.89 -5.27
N VAL A 81 -13.49 -8.06 -5.90
CA VAL A 81 -14.71 -8.89 -5.83
C VAL A 81 -15.00 -9.25 -4.39
N GLU A 82 -13.99 -9.74 -3.68
CA GLU A 82 -14.10 -10.06 -2.26
C GLU A 82 -14.16 -8.81 -1.39
N GLY A 83 -13.33 -7.80 -1.67
CA GLY A 83 -13.34 -6.54 -0.92
C GLY A 83 -14.72 -5.87 -0.90
N VAL A 84 -15.37 -5.76 -2.06
CA VAL A 84 -16.73 -5.21 -2.18
C VAL A 84 -17.76 -6.11 -1.49
N ARG A 85 -17.65 -7.44 -1.64
CA ARG A 85 -18.56 -8.39 -0.99
C ARG A 85 -18.46 -8.33 0.53
N ALA A 86 -17.26 -8.25 1.07
CA ALA A 86 -16.98 -8.15 2.50
C ALA A 86 -17.48 -6.82 3.08
N ALA A 87 -17.20 -5.71 2.39
CA ALA A 87 -17.69 -4.38 2.77
C ALA A 87 -19.22 -4.31 2.83
N ARG A 88 -19.91 -4.83 1.79
CA ARG A 88 -21.39 -4.91 1.77
C ARG A 88 -21.96 -5.71 2.93
N LYS A 89 -21.23 -6.73 3.39
CA LYS A 89 -21.61 -7.59 4.50
C LYS A 89 -21.09 -7.10 5.86
N LYS A 90 -20.43 -5.94 5.92
CA LYS A 90 -19.81 -5.37 7.13
C LYS A 90 -18.89 -6.38 7.86
N ARG A 91 -18.15 -7.17 7.08
CA ARG A 91 -17.17 -8.15 7.60
C ARG A 91 -15.79 -7.87 7.06
N ALA A 92 -14.78 -8.44 7.71
CA ALA A 92 -13.43 -8.46 7.16
C ALA A 92 -13.39 -9.29 5.85
N PRO A 93 -12.64 -8.85 4.84
CA PRO A 93 -12.38 -9.62 3.63
C PRO A 93 -11.48 -10.82 3.92
N VAL A 94 -11.66 -11.90 3.15
CA VAL A 94 -10.78 -13.06 3.17
C VAL A 94 -9.95 -13.04 1.90
N TRP A 95 -8.70 -12.63 2.00
CA TRP A 95 -7.83 -12.53 0.83
C TRP A 95 -7.37 -13.92 0.40
N PRO A 96 -7.47 -14.27 -0.90
CA PRO A 96 -6.85 -15.48 -1.41
C PRO A 96 -5.32 -15.36 -1.34
N GLU A 97 -4.65 -16.47 -1.05
CA GLU A 97 -3.19 -16.58 -1.13
C GLU A 97 -2.66 -16.27 -2.55
#